data_AF-A0A4R2NPV2-F1
#
_entry.id   AF-A0A4R2NPV2-F1
#
_cell.length_a   1.000
_cell.length_b   1.000
_cell.length_c   1.000
_cell.angle_alpha   90.00
_cell.angle_beta   90.00
_cell.angle_gamma   90.00
#
_symmetry.space_group_name_H-M   'P 1'
#
loop_
_entity.id
_entity.type
_entity.pdbx_description
1 polymer ?
#
loop_
_entity_poly.entity_id
_entity_poly.type
_entity_poly.pdbx_seq_one_letter_code
_entity_poly.pdbx_strand_id
1 'polypeptide(L)'
;MVVLKKVKASSLNEVLVATIIIVIVFGIAMGILSNLLKNISVRDTYNQNSVVHELMYQYQSKKLKVPYYFNDGKYDIAVVKEENTGIDWISFEVRSKRTNKTLSKKLISNE
;
A
#
# COMPACT_ATOMS: atom_id res chain seq x y z
N MET A 1 53.66 20.16 -19.61
CA MET A 1 52.50 20.65 -20.38
C MET A 1 52.00 19.49 -21.24
N VAL A 2 51.00 18.74 -20.77
CA VAL A 2 50.53 17.52 -21.44
C VAL A 2 49.35 17.88 -22.33
N VAL A 3 49.63 17.76 -23.62
CA VAL A 3 48.80 17.92 -24.81
C VAL A 3 47.30 17.68 -24.58
N LEU A 4 46.49 18.68 -24.91
CA LEU A 4 45.05 18.57 -25.14
C LEU A 4 44.78 17.52 -26.23
N LYS A 5 44.55 16.28 -25.84
CA LYS A 5 44.22 15.18 -26.76
C LYS A 5 42.75 15.31 -27.15
N LYS A 6 42.46 15.80 -28.36
CA LYS A 6 41.08 15.88 -28.90
C LYS A 6 40.50 14.48 -29.01
N VAL A 7 39.39 14.23 -28.30
CA VAL A 7 38.61 13.00 -28.44
C VAL A 7 37.92 13.05 -29.81
N LYS A 8 38.02 11.98 -30.61
CA LYS A 8 37.33 11.90 -31.91
C LYS A 8 35.83 12.03 -31.69
N ALA A 9 35.19 12.91 -32.45
CA ALA A 9 33.74 13.02 -32.46
C ALA A 9 33.13 11.70 -32.97
N SER A 10 32.04 11.28 -32.33
CA SER A 10 31.28 10.08 -32.69
C SER A 10 30.59 10.27 -34.04
N SER A 11 30.48 9.21 -34.84
CA SER A 11 29.84 9.29 -36.15
C SER A 11 28.32 9.48 -36.01
N LEU A 12 27.66 10.09 -37.01
CA LEU A 12 26.21 10.33 -36.96
C LEU A 12 25.41 9.05 -36.71
N ASN A 13 25.79 7.95 -37.37
CA ASN A 13 25.14 6.65 -37.21
C ASN A 13 25.34 6.09 -35.79
N GLU A 14 26.52 6.28 -35.19
CA GLU A 14 26.80 5.83 -33.82
C GLU A 14 25.96 6.59 -32.80
N VAL A 15 25.83 7.91 -32.96
CA VAL A 15 24.94 8.74 -32.12
C VAL A 15 23.48 8.33 -32.29
N LEU A 16 23.04 8.05 -33.52
CA LEU A 16 21.67 7.63 -33.79
C LEU A 16 21.35 6.27 -33.18
N VAL A 17 22.25 5.28 -33.32
CA VAL A 17 22.07 3.97 -32.70
C VAL A 17 22.06 4.08 -31.17
N ALA A 18 22.98 4.86 -30.58
CA ALA A 18 23.04 5.07 -29.15
C ALA A 18 21.76 5.72 -28.59
N THR A 19 21.23 6.74 -29.28
CA THR A 19 19.99 7.41 -28.85
C THR A 19 18.77 6.47 -28.89
N ILE A 20 18.66 5.61 -29.91
CA ILE A 20 17.59 4.59 -29.97
C ILE A 20 17.70 3.62 -28.79
N ILE A 21 18.91 3.14 -28.49
CA ILE A 21 19.14 2.23 -27.35
C ILE A 21 18.74 2.91 -26.03
N ILE A 22 19.13 4.17 -25.84
CA ILE A 22 18.76 4.96 -24.65
C ILE A 22 17.23 5.05 -24.53
N VAL A 23 16.53 5.43 -25.59
CA VAL A 23 15.06 5.55 -25.58
C VAL A 23 14.39 4.23 -25.21
N ILE A 24 14.86 3.10 -25.76
CA ILE A 24 14.32 1.77 -25.45
C ILE A 24 14.54 1.43 -23.97
N VAL A 25 15.76 1.61 -23.46
CA VAL A 25 16.09 1.32 -22.05
C VAL A 25 15.25 2.16 -21.10
N PHE A 26 15.13 3.46 -21.36
CA PHE A 26 14.29 4.35 -20.55
C PHE A 26 12.81 3.98 -20.64
N GLY A 27 12.31 3.62 -21.83
CA GLY A 27 10.93 3.17 -22.00
C GLY A 27 10.61 1.93 -21.16
N ILE A 28 11.51 0.94 -21.16
CA ILE A 28 11.38 -0.26 -20.32
C ILE A 28 11.40 0.12 -18.84
N ALA A 29 12.35 0.94 -18.42
CA ALA A 29 12.47 1.38 -17.02
C ALA A 29 11.21 2.14 -16.54
N MET A 30 10.66 3.02 -17.38
CA MET A 30 9.41 3.75 -17.08
C MET A 30 8.21 2.81 -16.96
N GLY A 31 8.12 1.80 -17.83
CA GLY A 31 7.08 0.78 -17.75
C GLY A 31 7.16 -0.03 -16.45
N ILE A 32 8.37 -0.44 -16.05
CA ILE A 32 8.60 -1.11 -14.76
C ILE A 32 8.18 -0.20 -13.61
N LEU A 33 8.65 1.05 -13.59
CA LEU A 33 8.35 2.00 -12.53
C LEU A 33 6.84 2.29 -12.41
N SER A 34 6.15 2.48 -13.53
CA SER A 34 4.70 2.72 -13.55
C SER A 34 3.93 1.56 -12.92
N ASN A 35 4.30 0.33 -13.27
CA ASN A 35 3.68 -0.86 -12.69
C ASN A 35 3.96 -1.00 -11.19
N LEU A 36 5.18 -0.69 -10.75
CA LEU A 36 5.53 -0.67 -9.32
C LEU A 36 4.70 0.36 -8.56
N LEU A 37 4.61 1.60 -9.06
CA LEU A 37 3.81 2.66 -8.45
C LEU A 37 2.33 2.30 -8.36
N LYS A 38 1.76 1.73 -9.42
CA LYS A 38 0.37 1.24 -9.42
C LYS A 38 0.16 0.18 -8.35
N ASN A 39 1.07 -0.79 -8.23
CA ASN A 39 0.98 -1.83 -7.21
C ASN A 39 1.14 -1.29 -5.79
N ILE A 40 2.01 -0.32 -5.57
CA ILE A 40 2.16 0.35 -4.27
C ILE A 40 0.86 1.08 -3.90
N SER A 41 0.28 1.85 -4.83
CA SER A 41 -0.99 2.57 -4.60
C SER A 41 -2.17 1.62 -4.31
N VAL A 42 -2.27 0.48 -5.00
CA VAL A 42 -3.31 -0.53 -4.72
C VAL A 42 -3.06 -1.29 -3.41
N ARG A 43 -1.83 -1.28 -2.91
CA ARG A 43 -1.45 -1.84 -1.60
C ARG A 43 -1.47 -0.81 -0.48
N ASP A 44 -1.76 0.45 -0.77
CA ASP A 44 -1.87 1.48 0.25
C ASP A 44 -3.07 1.19 1.16
N THR A 45 -2.77 0.55 2.29
CA THR A 45 -3.71 0.24 3.36
C THR A 45 -3.66 1.31 4.46
N TYR A 46 -3.01 2.45 4.23
CA TYR A 46 -2.88 3.50 5.24
C TYR A 46 -4.25 3.95 5.74
N ASN A 47 -5.20 4.23 4.84
CA ASN A 47 -6.56 4.60 5.22
C ASN A 47 -7.30 3.48 5.97
N GLN A 48 -7.11 2.22 5.58
CA GLN A 48 -7.70 1.08 6.32
C GLN A 48 -7.11 0.95 7.72
N ASN A 49 -5.80 1.15 7.87
CA ASN A 49 -5.12 1.13 9.16
C ASN A 49 -5.60 2.26 10.08
N SER A 50 -5.78 3.47 9.56
CA SER A 50 -6.32 4.60 10.33
C SER A 50 -7.73 4.31 10.83
N VAL A 51 -8.61 3.80 9.96
CA VAL A 51 -9.99 3.42 10.35
C VAL A 51 -9.98 2.33 11.43
N VAL A 52 -9.17 1.27 11.25
CA VAL A 52 -9.05 0.22 12.27
C VAL A 52 -8.52 0.80 13.60
N HIS A 53 -7.53 1.68 13.54
CA HIS A 53 -6.95 2.29 14.74
C HIS A 53 -7.96 3.19 15.47
N GLU A 54 -8.78 3.94 14.73
CA GLU A 54 -9.85 4.74 15.30
C GLU A 54 -10.90 3.85 16.00
N LEU A 55 -11.33 2.76 15.38
CA LEU A 55 -12.26 1.80 15.98
C LEU A 55 -11.69 1.17 17.26
N MET A 56 -10.40 0.81 17.25
CA MET A 56 -9.70 0.30 18.42
C MET A 56 -9.68 1.35 19.55
N TYR A 57 -9.42 2.62 19.22
CA TYR A 57 -9.41 3.71 20.20
C TYR A 57 -10.82 3.98 20.78
N GLN A 58 -11.85 3.96 19.94
CA GLN A 58 -13.24 4.12 20.39
C GLN A 58 -13.69 2.95 21.29
N TYR A 59 -13.23 1.73 21.01
CA TYR A 59 -13.44 0.57 21.88
C TYR A 59 -12.76 0.76 23.24
N GLN A 60 -11.47 1.11 23.27
CA GLN A 60 -10.74 1.38 24.52
C GLN A 60 -11.36 2.52 25.33
N SER A 61 -11.91 3.54 24.65
CA SER A 61 -12.61 4.66 25.27
C SER A 61 -14.04 4.33 25.72
N LYS A 62 -14.49 3.06 25.61
CA LYS A 62 -15.86 2.59 25.91
C LYS A 62 -16.96 3.31 25.11
N LYS A 63 -16.61 3.95 23.99
CA LYS A 63 -17.54 4.65 23.09
C LYS A 63 -18.10 3.73 22.00
N LEU A 64 -17.43 2.62 21.72
CA LEU A 64 -17.87 1.61 20.76
C LEU A 64 -18.44 0.39 21.50
N LYS A 65 -19.72 0.07 21.24
CA LYS A 65 -20.36 -1.15 21.74
C LYS A 65 -20.18 -2.29 20.74
N VAL A 66 -19.78 -3.46 21.22
CA VAL A 66 -19.58 -4.67 20.42
C VAL A 66 -20.78 -5.61 20.64
N PRO A 67 -21.32 -6.32 19.61
CA PRO A 67 -20.87 -6.32 18.22
C PRO A 67 -21.25 -5.03 17.47
N TYR A 68 -20.36 -4.59 16.58
CA TYR A 68 -20.56 -3.40 15.75
C TYR A 68 -20.38 -3.75 14.27
N TYR A 69 -21.40 -3.46 13.47
CA TYR A 69 -21.37 -3.64 12.02
C TYR A 69 -21.70 -2.31 11.36
N PHE A 70 -20.84 -1.87 10.43
CA PHE A 70 -21.06 -0.63 9.73
C PHE A 70 -20.61 -0.71 8.27
N ASN A 71 -21.34 -0.02 7.40
CA ASN A 71 -21.07 0.03 5.99
C ASN A 71 -21.15 1.47 5.50
N ASP A 72 -19.99 2.05 5.18
CA ASP A 72 -19.84 3.43 4.68
C ASP A 72 -19.87 3.48 3.13
N GLY A 73 -20.27 2.40 2.46
CA GLY A 73 -20.18 2.31 1.00
C GLY A 73 -18.74 2.14 0.46
N LYS A 74 -17.71 2.59 1.18
CA LYS A 74 -16.28 2.33 0.88
C LYS A 74 -15.72 1.12 1.62
N TYR A 75 -16.15 0.93 2.87
CA TYR A 75 -15.66 -0.12 3.75
C TYR A 75 -16.83 -0.89 4.37
N ASP A 76 -16.67 -2.20 4.49
CA ASP A 76 -17.48 -3.05 5.36
C ASP A 76 -16.70 -3.29 6.64
N ILE A 77 -17.27 -2.91 7.78
CA ILE A 77 -16.64 -2.96 9.10
C ILE A 77 -17.41 -3.96 9.95
N ALA A 78 -16.69 -4.87 10.58
CA ALA A 78 -17.23 -5.81 11.57
C ALA A 78 -16.32 -5.82 12.79
N VAL A 79 -16.87 -5.55 13.97
CA VAL A 79 -16.19 -5.68 15.25
C VAL A 79 -16.96 -6.69 16.08
N VAL A 80 -16.31 -7.79 16.43
CA VAL A 80 -16.94 -8.96 17.05
C VAL A 80 -16.10 -9.46 18.21
N LYS A 81 -16.76 -9.91 19.28
CA LYS A 81 -16.13 -10.62 20.39
C LYS A 81 -15.94 -12.09 19.99
N GLU A 82 -14.69 -12.55 20.01
CA GLU A 82 -14.32 -13.96 19.84
C GLU A 82 -13.95 -14.52 21.22
N GLU A 83 -14.73 -15.48 21.72
CA GLU A 83 -14.36 -16.26 22.88
C GLU A 83 -13.48 -17.42 22.43
N ASN A 84 -12.20 -17.41 22.83
CA ASN A 84 -11.29 -18.50 22.51
C ASN A 84 -10.49 -18.90 23.75
N THR A 85 -10.81 -20.08 24.28
CA THR A 85 -10.08 -20.78 25.36
C THR A 85 -9.54 -19.87 26.47
N GLY A 86 -10.44 -19.25 27.24
CA GLY A 86 -10.11 -18.55 28.49
C GLY A 86 -9.67 -17.09 28.37
N ILE A 87 -9.54 -16.54 27.16
CA ILE A 87 -9.28 -15.12 26.94
C ILE A 87 -10.31 -14.58 25.95
N ASP A 88 -10.95 -13.47 26.32
CA ASP A 88 -11.88 -12.76 25.44
C ASP A 88 -11.10 -11.87 24.47
N TRP A 89 -11.33 -12.07 23.17
CA TRP A 89 -10.71 -11.26 22.12
C TRP A 89 -11.75 -10.39 21.42
N ILE A 90 -11.39 -9.17 21.05
CA ILE A 90 -12.15 -8.36 20.12
C ILE A 90 -11.45 -8.35 18.77
N SER A 91 -12.13 -8.89 17.76
CA SER A 91 -11.70 -8.88 16.38
C SER A 91 -12.26 -7.64 15.68
N PHE A 92 -11.39 -6.86 15.05
CA PHE A 92 -11.72 -5.69 14.23
C PHE A 92 -11.40 -6.03 12.78
N GLU A 93 -12.44 -6.17 11.96
CA GLU A 93 -12.32 -6.44 10.54
C GLU A 93 -12.81 -5.24 9.72
N VAL A 94 -11.97 -4.77 8.81
CA VAL A 94 -12.29 -3.70 7.86
C VAL A 94 -11.97 -4.17 6.45
N ARG A 95 -13.01 -4.39 5.66
CA ARG A 95 -12.93 -4.82 4.26
C ARG A 95 -13.13 -3.64 3.33
N SER A 96 -12.17 -3.40 2.44
CA SER A 96 -12.28 -2.40 1.37
C SER A 96 -13.08 -2.95 0.21
N LYS A 97 -14.14 -2.27 -0.22
CA LYS A 97 -14.92 -2.67 -1.40
C LYS A 97 -14.17 -2.46 -2.72
N ARG A 98 -13.21 -1.53 -2.75
CA ARG A 98 -12.42 -1.20 -3.96
C ARG A 98 -11.39 -2.27 -4.29
N THR A 99 -10.77 -2.86 -3.28
CA THR A 99 -9.65 -3.80 -3.44
C THR A 99 -9.99 -5.21 -2.99
N ASN A 100 -11.18 -5.39 -2.39
CA ASN A 100 -11.64 -6.62 -1.72
C ASN A 100 -10.67 -7.15 -0.64
N LYS A 101 -9.76 -6.29 -0.16
CA LYS A 101 -8.79 -6.61 0.89
C LYS A 101 -9.42 -6.38 2.26
N THR A 102 -9.31 -7.39 3.11
CA THR A 102 -9.73 -7.32 4.52
C THR A 102 -8.50 -7.10 5.39
N LEU A 103 -8.55 -6.08 6.23
CA LEU A 103 -7.59 -5.87 7.31
C LEU A 103 -8.25 -6.33 8.61
N SER A 104 -7.62 -7.29 9.30
CA SER A 104 -8.08 -7.80 10.59
C SER A 104 -7.04 -7.50 11.68
N LYS A 105 -7.48 -6.97 12.81
CA LYS A 105 -6.66 -6.81 14.03
C LYS A 105 -7.44 -7.35 15.23
N LYS A 106 -6.71 -7.92 16.20
CA LYS A 106 -7.29 -8.44 17.44
C LYS A 106 -6.75 -7.66 18.64
N LEU A 107 -7.62 -7.39 19.61
CA LEU A 107 -7.26 -6.88 20.93
C LEU A 107 -7.75 -7.82 22.00
N ILE A 108 -6.99 -7.95 23.09
CA ILE A 108 -7.44 -8.64 24.30
C ILE A 108 -8.50 -7.76 24.95
N SER A 109 -9.67 -8.33 25.22
CA SER A 109 -10.69 -7.70 26.03
C SER A 109 -10.29 -7.82 27.49
N ASN A 110 -9.54 -6.84 28.00
CA ASN A 110 -9.44 -6.66 29.45
C ASN A 110 -10.75 -6.02 29.91
N GLU A 111 -11.56 -6.76 30.66
CA GLU A 111 -12.66 -6.20 31.45
C GLU A 111 -12.15 -5.15 32.45
#